data_AF-A0A965QCD8-F1
#
_entry.id   AF-A0A965QCD8-F1
#
_cell.length_a   1.000
_cell.length_b   1.000
_cell.length_c   1.000
_cell.angle_alpha   90.00
_cell.angle_beta   90.00
_cell.angle_gamma   90.00
#
_symmetry.space_group_name_H-M   'P 1'
#
loop_
_entity.id
_entity.type
_entity.pdbx_description
1 polymer ?
#
loop_
_entity_poly.entity_id
_entity_poly.type
_entity_poly.pdbx_seq_one_letter_code
_entity_poly.pdbx_strand_id
1 'polypeptide(L)'
;MTDMFNVRHQWFTETILGDGGHCPCCDRWGKQYRRGINTTMANGMVWLAQQTVPCGEWIDVPKTAGRDVLATNQFTTMRWWKMCERHIDIEDTERKHSGLWRITDLGARWVRGEVAVPRYVWTYNNEVKAIEGPDVFIGDIVEGFSYPEIMSAAYNAHPDA
;
A
#
# COMPACT_ATOMS: atom_id res chain seq x y z
N MET A 1 33.74 26.57 -4.94
CA MET A 1 32.36 26.58 -5.45
C MET A 1 31.91 25.12 -5.50
N THR A 2 31.17 24.67 -4.49
CA THR A 2 30.79 23.24 -4.38
C THR A 2 29.78 22.93 -5.47
N ASP A 3 30.10 21.97 -6.32
CA ASP A 3 29.23 21.55 -7.42
C ASP A 3 27.91 21.01 -6.87
N MET A 4 26.82 21.68 -7.20
CA MET A 4 25.48 21.37 -6.71
C MET A 4 24.98 19.99 -7.18
N PHE A 5 25.52 19.47 -8.29
CA PHE A 5 25.28 18.09 -8.72
C PHE A 5 25.87 17.07 -7.75
N ASN A 6 27.10 17.30 -7.28
CA ASN A 6 27.77 16.41 -6.33
C ASN A 6 27.06 16.39 -4.97
N VAL A 7 26.58 17.55 -4.49
CA VAL A 7 25.82 17.62 -3.23
C VAL A 7 24.50 16.85 -3.33
N ARG A 8 23.78 16.98 -4.45
CA ARG A 8 22.52 16.26 -4.66
C ARG A 8 22.75 14.76 -4.81
N HIS A 9 23.77 14.34 -5.56
CA HIS A 9 24.10 12.93 -5.73
C HIS A 9 24.46 12.32 -4.37
N GLN A 10 25.39 12.92 -3.64
CA GLN A 10 25.83 12.46 -2.32
C GLN A 10 24.66 12.36 -1.34
N TRP A 11 23.79 13.37 -1.31
CA TRP A 11 22.57 13.35 -0.50
C TRP A 11 21.70 12.12 -0.80
N PHE A 12 21.43 11.84 -2.08
CA PHE A 12 20.57 10.74 -2.51
C PHE A 12 21.20 9.36 -2.34
N THR A 13 22.51 9.22 -2.60
CA THR A 13 23.19 7.92 -2.63
C THR A 13 23.80 7.49 -1.30
N GLU A 14 24.24 8.44 -0.46
CA GLU A 14 24.95 8.13 0.78
C GLU A 14 24.08 8.43 2.00
N THR A 15 23.55 9.65 2.10
CA THR A 15 22.89 10.10 3.33
C THR A 15 21.49 9.50 3.51
N ILE A 16 20.58 9.69 2.55
CA ILE A 16 19.18 9.27 2.75
C ILE A 16 18.96 7.77 2.54
N LEU A 17 19.82 7.09 1.78
CA LEU A 17 19.78 5.63 1.63
C LEU A 17 20.32 4.89 2.86
N GLY A 18 21.27 5.50 3.58
CA GLY A 18 21.82 4.96 4.82
C GLY A 18 20.99 5.30 6.05
N ASP A 19 21.62 5.92 7.04
CA ASP A 19 20.98 6.20 8.35
C ASP A 19 19.95 7.33 8.30
N GLY A 20 19.95 8.13 7.23
CA GLY A 20 19.23 9.39 7.14
C GLY A 20 20.06 10.56 7.68
N GLY A 21 19.61 11.78 7.40
CA GLY A 21 20.33 12.98 7.85
C GLY A 21 19.55 14.27 7.62
N HIS A 22 20.17 15.40 7.95
CA HIS A 22 19.63 16.73 7.71
C HIS A 22 20.05 17.27 6.36
N CYS A 23 19.07 17.76 5.58
CA CYS A 23 19.31 18.28 4.25
C CYS A 23 20.18 19.54 4.33
N PRO A 24 21.33 19.62 3.64
CA PRO A 24 22.23 20.77 3.71
C PRO A 24 21.62 22.07 3.13
N CYS A 25 20.49 21.97 2.40
CA CYS A 25 19.84 23.14 1.79
C CYS A 25 18.70 23.71 2.64
N CYS A 26 17.96 22.87 3.37
CA CYS A 26 16.75 23.28 4.09
C CYS A 26 16.64 22.72 5.51
N ASP A 27 17.66 22.01 5.96
CA ASP A 27 17.81 21.40 7.28
C ASP A 27 16.72 20.38 7.67
N ARG A 28 15.84 20.02 6.73
CA ARG A 28 14.81 19.00 6.95
C ARG A 28 15.45 17.61 7.04
N TRP A 29 14.94 16.80 7.97
CA TRP A 29 15.30 15.39 8.06
C TRP A 29 14.87 14.62 6.80
N GLY A 30 15.78 13.80 6.27
CA GLY A 30 15.53 12.94 5.11
C GLY A 30 16.01 11.52 5.36
N LYS A 31 15.15 10.54 5.04
CA LYS A 31 15.47 9.11 5.06
C LYS A 31 14.61 8.37 4.05
N GLN A 32 15.21 7.50 3.25
CA GLN A 32 14.47 6.54 2.45
C GLN A 32 14.06 5.37 3.34
N TYR A 33 12.80 4.97 3.20
CA TYR A 33 12.25 3.88 3.98
C TYR A 33 11.99 2.70 3.08
N ARG A 34 12.65 1.58 3.39
CA ARG A 34 12.29 0.28 2.85
C ARG A 34 11.09 -0.27 3.60
N ARG A 35 10.09 -0.72 2.86
CA ARG A 35 8.86 -1.33 3.39
C ARG A 35 8.61 -2.63 2.67
N GLY A 36 8.43 -3.71 3.43
CA GLY A 36 8.06 -5.02 2.89
C GLY A 36 6.59 -5.30 3.11
N ILE A 37 5.96 -5.98 2.15
CA ILE A 37 4.61 -6.52 2.33
C ILE A 37 4.64 -7.50 3.53
N ASN A 38 3.66 -7.37 4.41
CA ASN A 38 3.49 -8.22 5.59
C ASN A 38 2.05 -8.76 5.70
N THR A 39 1.83 -9.66 6.65
CA THR A 39 0.56 -10.34 6.89
C THR A 39 -0.59 -9.36 7.14
N THR A 40 -0.38 -8.28 7.90
CA THR A 40 -1.42 -7.28 8.17
C THR A 40 -1.83 -6.53 6.90
N MET A 41 -0.87 -6.18 6.04
CA MET A 41 -1.14 -5.57 4.74
C MET A 41 -1.92 -6.52 3.82
N ALA A 42 -1.51 -7.78 3.76
CA ALA A 42 -2.19 -8.81 2.99
C ALA A 42 -3.65 -8.97 3.45
N ASN A 43 -3.87 -9.10 4.77
CA ASN A 43 -5.22 -9.20 5.35
C ASN A 43 -6.09 -7.98 5.02
N GLY A 44 -5.52 -6.78 5.05
CA GLY A 44 -6.22 -5.57 4.62
C GLY A 44 -6.67 -5.64 3.16
N MET A 45 -5.81 -6.13 2.26
CA MET A 45 -6.15 -6.29 0.84
C MET A 45 -7.25 -7.34 0.63
N VAL A 46 -7.22 -8.44 1.38
CA VAL A 46 -8.25 -9.49 1.35
C VAL A 46 -9.59 -8.91 1.78
N TRP A 47 -9.61 -8.18 2.89
CA TRP A 47 -10.82 -7.50 3.35
C TRP A 47 -11.36 -6.54 2.28
N LEU A 48 -10.49 -5.70 1.68
CA LEU A 48 -10.91 -4.75 0.65
C LEU A 48 -11.46 -5.46 -0.60
N ALA A 49 -10.85 -6.59 -1.00
CA ALA A 49 -11.33 -7.41 -2.11
C ALA A 49 -12.72 -8.00 -1.85
N GLN A 50 -13.01 -8.42 -0.61
CA GLN A 50 -14.32 -8.95 -0.21
C GLN A 50 -15.41 -7.88 -0.25
N GLN A 51 -15.07 -6.63 0.07
CA GLN A 51 -16.04 -5.52 0.02
C GLN A 51 -16.38 -5.11 -1.42
N THR A 52 -15.58 -5.47 -2.41
CA THR A 52 -15.66 -4.99 -3.79
C THR A 52 -16.08 -6.11 -4.74
N VAL A 53 -17.13 -6.85 -4.42
CA VAL A 53 -17.71 -7.83 -5.34
C VAL A 53 -19.00 -7.25 -5.92
N PRO A 54 -19.06 -6.90 -7.23
CA PRO A 54 -18.01 -7.00 -8.25
C PRO A 54 -16.91 -5.92 -8.15
N CYS A 55 -15.73 -6.22 -8.71
CA CYS A 55 -14.51 -5.40 -8.55
C CYS A 55 -14.68 -3.98 -9.10
N GLY A 56 -14.17 -2.98 -8.38
CA GLY A 56 -14.06 -1.61 -8.88
C GLY A 56 -14.91 -0.57 -8.15
N GLU A 57 -15.63 -0.96 -7.10
CA GLU A 57 -16.38 -0.02 -6.26
C GLU A 57 -15.49 0.72 -5.25
N TRP A 58 -15.91 1.94 -4.91
CA TRP A 58 -15.27 2.75 -3.87
C TRP A 58 -15.87 2.41 -2.52
N ILE A 59 -15.04 1.99 -1.57
CA ILE A 59 -15.44 1.58 -0.23
C ILE A 59 -15.08 2.67 0.77
N ASP A 60 -16.07 3.14 1.54
CA ASP A 60 -15.89 4.04 2.67
C ASP A 60 -15.30 3.27 3.85
N VAL A 61 -13.97 3.14 3.86
CA VAL A 61 -13.23 2.35 4.85
C VAL A 61 -13.53 2.81 6.29
N PRO A 62 -13.52 4.12 6.63
CA PRO A 62 -13.89 4.59 7.96
C PRO A 62 -15.28 4.13 8.45
N LYS A 63 -16.25 3.95 7.54
CA LYS A 63 -17.60 3.51 7.90
C LYS A 63 -17.77 2.00 7.91
N THR A 64 -17.09 1.28 7.01
CA THR A 64 -17.34 -0.15 6.79
C THR A 64 -16.35 -1.04 7.54
N ALA A 65 -15.14 -0.56 7.80
CA ALA A 65 -14.08 -1.40 8.31
C ALA A 65 -14.10 -1.56 9.84
N GLY A 66 -13.77 -2.77 10.32
CA GLY A 66 -13.56 -3.03 11.73
C GLY A 66 -12.29 -2.34 12.28
N ARG A 67 -12.16 -2.30 13.61
CA ARG A 67 -11.07 -1.61 14.32
C ARG A 67 -9.68 -2.02 13.85
N ASP A 68 -9.49 -3.30 13.54
CA ASP A 68 -8.19 -3.87 13.17
C ASP A 68 -7.69 -3.35 11.80
N VAL A 69 -8.62 -3.15 10.85
CA VAL A 69 -8.31 -2.57 9.54
C VAL A 69 -8.05 -1.07 9.67
N LEU A 70 -8.84 -0.36 10.48
CA LEU A 70 -8.70 1.08 10.69
C LEU A 70 -7.40 1.47 11.39
N ALA A 71 -6.94 0.67 12.37
CA ALA A 71 -5.77 0.99 13.18
C ALA A 71 -4.46 0.98 12.38
N THR A 72 -4.43 0.35 11.21
CA THR A 72 -3.17 -0.09 10.59
C THR A 72 -2.81 0.69 9.31
N ASN A 73 -3.71 1.51 8.77
CA ASN A 73 -3.52 2.38 7.59
C ASN A 73 -2.81 1.68 6.40
N GLN A 74 -3.07 0.39 6.21
CA GLN A 74 -2.29 -0.42 5.27
C GLN A 74 -2.50 -0.01 3.81
N PHE A 75 -3.68 0.53 3.47
CA PHE A 75 -4.00 0.94 2.10
C PHE A 75 -3.12 2.09 1.59
N THR A 76 -2.68 2.99 2.47
CA THR A 76 -1.71 4.04 2.10
C THR A 76 -0.39 3.43 1.62
N THR A 77 0.04 2.35 2.26
CA THR A 77 1.26 1.63 1.92
C THR A 77 1.06 0.75 0.69
N MET A 78 -0.04 0.00 0.61
CA MET A 78 -0.34 -0.91 -0.52
C MET A 78 -0.56 -0.17 -1.85
N ARG A 79 -0.97 1.10 -1.80
CA ARG A 79 -1.01 1.98 -2.98
C ARG A 79 0.35 2.14 -3.66
N TRP A 80 1.47 2.01 -2.93
CA TRP A 80 2.81 2.11 -3.55
C TRP A 80 3.10 0.96 -4.53
N TRP A 81 2.47 -0.19 -4.35
CA TRP A 81 2.47 -1.30 -5.32
C TRP A 81 1.37 -1.19 -6.37
N LYS A 82 0.59 -0.09 -6.36
CA LYS A 82 -0.59 0.12 -7.22
C LYS A 82 -1.66 -0.94 -7.04
N MET A 83 -1.73 -1.60 -5.87
CA MET A 83 -2.73 -2.65 -5.61
C MET A 83 -4.09 -2.07 -5.21
N CYS A 84 -4.09 -0.91 -4.59
CA CYS A 84 -5.30 -0.16 -4.26
C CYS A 84 -5.07 1.33 -4.53
N GLU A 85 -6.17 2.06 -4.63
CA GLU A 85 -6.15 3.50 -4.86
C GLU A 85 -7.15 4.20 -3.95
N ARG A 86 -6.85 5.47 -3.69
CA ARG A 86 -7.65 6.34 -2.83
C ARG A 86 -8.39 7.31 -3.71
N HIS A 87 -9.67 7.53 -3.43
CA HIS A 87 -10.45 8.54 -4.14
C HIS A 87 -9.87 9.93 -3.84
N ILE A 88 -9.81 10.78 -4.85
CA ILE A 88 -9.39 12.18 -4.72
C ILE A 88 -10.65 13.01 -4.88
N ASP A 89 -11.12 13.62 -3.79
CA ASP A 89 -12.23 14.57 -3.87
C ASP A 89 -11.68 15.88 -4.44
N ILE A 90 -12.13 16.22 -5.65
CA ILE A 90 -11.70 17.46 -6.32
C ILE A 90 -12.55 18.66 -5.84
N GLU A 91 -13.73 18.40 -5.28
CA GLU A 91 -14.73 19.41 -4.92
C GLU A 91 -14.69 19.83 -3.44
N ASP A 92 -14.20 18.98 -2.54
CA ASP A 92 -14.12 19.25 -1.10
C ASP A 92 -12.68 19.64 -0.72
N THR A 93 -12.45 20.95 -0.60
CA THR A 93 -11.12 21.50 -0.22
C THR A 93 -10.90 21.53 1.29
N GLU A 94 -11.93 21.24 2.11
CA GLU A 94 -11.84 21.27 3.58
C GLU A 94 -11.44 19.90 4.14
N ARG A 95 -11.90 18.80 3.52
CA ARG A 95 -11.47 17.45 3.91
C ARG A 95 -10.15 17.07 3.24
N LYS A 96 -9.14 16.76 4.07
CA LYS A 96 -7.84 16.28 3.58
C LYS A 96 -7.97 15.02 2.70
N HIS A 97 -8.82 14.05 3.09
CA HIS A 97 -9.03 12.78 2.36
C HIS A 97 -10.46 12.26 2.56
N SER A 98 -11.03 11.63 1.52
CA SER A 98 -12.40 11.08 1.49
C SER A 98 -12.61 9.82 2.33
N GLY A 99 -11.54 9.09 2.65
CA GLY A 99 -11.63 7.76 3.27
C GLY A 99 -12.09 6.66 2.30
N LEU A 100 -12.35 7.00 1.04
CA LEU A 100 -12.79 6.06 0.00
C LEU A 100 -11.59 5.35 -0.63
N TRP A 101 -11.64 4.03 -0.67
CA TRP A 101 -10.60 3.18 -1.24
C TRP A 101 -11.19 2.16 -2.21
N ARG A 102 -10.40 1.83 -3.22
CA ARG A 102 -10.76 0.83 -4.24
C ARG A 102 -9.61 -0.10 -4.48
N ILE A 103 -9.91 -1.39 -4.65
CA ILE A 103 -8.94 -2.37 -5.14
C ILE A 103 -8.76 -2.23 -6.65
N THR A 104 -7.52 -2.32 -7.12
CA THR A 104 -7.22 -2.36 -8.56
C THR A 104 -7.29 -3.80 -9.08
N ASP A 105 -7.24 -3.98 -10.40
CA ASP A 105 -7.12 -5.31 -11.01
C ASP A 105 -5.87 -6.06 -10.50
N LEU A 106 -4.72 -5.37 -10.43
CA LEU A 106 -3.48 -5.94 -9.89
C LEU A 106 -3.66 -6.44 -8.45
N GLY A 107 -4.27 -5.61 -7.60
CA GLY A 107 -4.54 -5.99 -6.21
C GLY A 107 -5.49 -7.18 -6.10
N ALA A 108 -6.55 -7.20 -6.92
CA ALA A 108 -7.52 -8.29 -6.92
C ALA A 108 -6.86 -9.60 -7.37
N ARG A 109 -6.13 -9.60 -8.48
CA ARG A 109 -5.39 -10.77 -8.98
C ARG A 109 -4.35 -11.27 -7.97
N TRP A 110 -3.65 -10.38 -7.29
CA TRP A 110 -2.67 -10.75 -6.27
C TRP A 110 -3.34 -11.41 -5.05
N VAL A 111 -4.46 -10.84 -4.58
CA VAL A 111 -5.28 -11.42 -3.50
C VAL A 111 -5.82 -12.81 -3.87
N ARG A 112 -6.15 -13.04 -5.15
CA ARG A 112 -6.54 -14.37 -5.67
C ARG A 112 -5.36 -15.35 -5.82
N GLY A 113 -4.13 -14.90 -5.59
CA GLY A 113 -2.92 -15.71 -5.79
C GLY A 113 -2.54 -15.92 -7.26
N GLU A 114 -3.08 -15.13 -8.19
CA GLU A 114 -2.88 -15.29 -9.64
C GLU A 114 -1.61 -14.61 -10.15
N VAL A 115 -1.12 -13.61 -9.43
CA VAL A 115 0.08 -12.85 -9.77
C VAL A 115 0.94 -12.66 -8.52
N ALA A 116 2.25 -12.59 -8.71
CA ALA A 116 3.20 -12.18 -7.69
C ALA A 116 3.60 -10.72 -7.91
N VAL A 117 4.09 -10.05 -6.86
CA VAL A 117 4.66 -8.71 -6.93
C VAL A 117 5.98 -8.61 -6.18
N PRO A 118 6.87 -7.65 -6.50
CA PRO A 118 8.11 -7.50 -5.76
C PRO A 118 7.84 -7.17 -4.29
N ARG A 119 8.52 -7.86 -3.38
CA ARG A 119 8.24 -7.79 -1.94
C ARG A 119 8.44 -6.41 -1.31
N TYR A 120 9.33 -5.58 -1.84
CA TYR A 120 9.77 -4.36 -1.17
C TYR A 120 9.58 -3.12 -2.02
N VAL A 121 9.28 -2.02 -1.33
CA VAL A 121 9.26 -0.68 -1.90
C VAL A 121 10.16 0.24 -1.09
N TRP A 122 10.84 1.14 -1.79
CA TRP A 122 11.59 2.25 -1.23
C TRP A 122 10.79 3.54 -1.40
N THR A 123 10.60 4.27 -0.31
CA THR A 123 9.87 5.54 -0.34
C THR A 123 10.67 6.68 0.23
N TYR A 124 10.46 7.86 -0.33
CA TYR A 124 11.02 9.11 0.15
C TYR A 124 10.03 10.24 -0.15
N ASN A 125 9.70 11.06 0.86
CA ASN A 125 8.71 12.14 0.75
C ASN A 125 7.35 11.66 0.19
N ASN A 126 6.85 10.53 0.67
CA ASN A 126 5.60 9.88 0.22
C ASN A 126 5.58 9.43 -1.25
N GLU A 127 6.72 9.43 -1.92
CA GLU A 127 6.87 8.95 -3.29
C GLU A 127 7.65 7.63 -3.33
N VAL A 128 7.27 6.76 -4.25
CA VAL A 128 8.02 5.55 -4.58
C VAL A 128 9.28 5.93 -5.33
N LYS A 129 10.43 5.44 -4.86
CA LYS A 129 11.74 5.63 -5.50
C LYS A 129 12.23 4.38 -6.22
N ALA A 130 11.94 3.21 -5.65
CA ALA A 130 12.23 1.93 -6.27
C ALA A 130 11.27 0.87 -5.74
N ILE A 131 11.05 -0.17 -6.54
CA ILE A 131 10.37 -1.41 -6.17
C ILE A 131 11.39 -2.53 -6.44
N GLU A 132 11.60 -3.42 -5.48
CA GLU A 132 12.66 -4.43 -5.55
C GLU A 132 12.33 -5.72 -4.78
N GLY A 133 13.26 -6.68 -4.88
CA GLY A 133 13.24 -7.93 -4.15
C GLY A 133 12.57 -9.05 -4.93
N PRO A 134 12.49 -10.25 -4.32
CA PRO A 134 11.81 -11.37 -4.93
C PRO A 134 10.32 -11.06 -5.09
N ASP A 135 9.75 -11.58 -6.17
CA ASP A 135 8.30 -11.59 -6.34
C ASP A 135 7.67 -12.54 -5.32
N VAL A 136 6.59 -12.07 -4.68
CA VAL A 136 5.83 -12.81 -3.67
C VAL A 136 4.36 -12.87 -4.04
N PHE A 137 3.79 -14.06 -3.92
CA PHE A 137 2.35 -14.27 -3.91
C PHE A 137 1.80 -13.97 -2.52
N ILE A 138 0.48 -13.80 -2.42
CA ILE A 138 -0.17 -13.65 -1.12
C ILE A 138 0.11 -14.84 -0.20
N GLY A 139 0.13 -16.07 -0.72
CA GLY A 139 0.43 -17.29 0.04
C GLY A 139 1.85 -17.33 0.64
N ASP A 140 2.79 -16.54 0.13
CA ASP A 140 4.15 -16.42 0.70
C ASP A 140 4.19 -15.47 1.92
N ILE A 141 3.11 -14.74 2.16
CA ILE A 141 3.00 -13.70 3.21
C ILE A 141 2.09 -14.12 4.36
N VAL A 142 1.03 -14.87 4.05
CA VAL A 142 0.02 -15.32 5.01
C VAL A 142 0.09 -16.85 5.13
N GLU A 143 0.51 -17.34 6.30
CA GLU A 143 0.53 -18.78 6.59
C GLU A 143 -0.90 -19.34 6.67
N GLY A 144 -1.15 -20.50 6.04
CA GLY A 144 -2.46 -21.17 6.08
C GLY A 144 -3.58 -20.47 5.31
N PHE A 145 -3.25 -19.53 4.42
CA PHE A 145 -4.25 -18.75 3.69
C PHE A 145 -4.72 -19.45 2.40
N SER A 146 -6.01 -19.72 2.33
CA SER A 146 -6.70 -20.22 1.12
C SER A 146 -7.75 -19.20 0.69
N TYR A 147 -7.45 -18.45 -0.39
CA TYR A 147 -8.38 -17.45 -0.92
C TYR A 147 -9.74 -18.05 -1.34
N PRO A 148 -9.82 -19.21 -2.02
CA PRO A 148 -11.10 -19.82 -2.37
C PRO A 148 -11.97 -20.13 -1.15
N GLU A 149 -11.38 -20.61 -0.05
CA GLU A 149 -12.11 -20.91 1.19
C GLU A 149 -12.70 -19.66 1.83
N ILE A 150 -11.93 -18.57 1.85
CA ILE A 150 -12.34 -17.29 2.43
C ILE A 150 -13.48 -16.64 1.62
N MET A 151 -13.39 -16.67 0.30
CA MET A 151 -14.45 -16.13 -0.57
C MET A 151 -15.72 -16.99 -0.54
N SER A 152 -15.56 -18.32 -0.48
CA SER A 152 -16.69 -19.25 -0.30
C SER A 152 -17.41 -18.99 1.04
N ALA A 153 -16.67 -18.82 2.13
CA ALA A 153 -17.25 -18.51 3.44
C ALA A 153 -18.02 -17.18 3.45
N ALA A 154 -17.48 -16.14 2.79
CA ALA A 154 -18.14 -14.84 2.69
C ALA A 154 -19.42 -14.90 1.83
N TYR A 155 -19.41 -15.65 0.72
CA TYR A 155 -20.60 -15.87 -0.11
C TYR A 155 -21.70 -16.60 0.67
N ASN A 156 -21.34 -17.62 1.46
CA ASN A 156 -22.29 -18.37 2.27
C ASN A 156 -22.79 -17.59 3.51
N ALA A 157 -22.08 -16.54 3.94
CA ALA A 157 -22.47 -15.68 5.07
C ALA A 157 -23.45 -14.55 4.68
N HIS A 158 -23.72 -14.35 3.38
CA HIS A 158 -24.71 -13.42 2.85
C HIS A 158 -25.68 -14.15 1.91
N PRO A 159 -26.64 -14.95 2.41
CA PRO A 159 -27.53 -15.75 1.56
C PRO A 159 -28.56 -14.92 0.78
N ASP A 160 -28.78 -13.65 1.14
CA ASP A 160 -29.84 -12.83 0.57
C ASP A 160 -29.34 -11.40 0.29
N ALA A 161 -29.00 -11.14 -0.97
CA ALA A 161 -28.95 -9.82 -1.58
C ALA A 161 -29.83 -9.81 -2.83
#